data_AF-A0A2U1IJ96-F1
#
_entry.id   AF-A0A2U1IJ96-F1
#
_cell.length_a   1.000
_cell.length_b   1.000
_cell.length_c   1.000
_cell.angle_alpha   90.00
_cell.angle_beta   90.00
_cell.angle_gamma   90.00
#
_symmetry.space_group_name_H-M   'P 1'
#
loop_
_entity.id
_entity.type
_entity.pdbx_description
1 polymer ?
#
loop_
_entity_poly.entity_id
_entity_poly.type
_entity_poly.pdbx_seq_one_letter_code
_entity_poly.pdbx_strand_id
1 'polypeptide(L)'
;MELKESTHPKPQSDEDVLTIELRNEFALLNKIFELREIARDNTKKKLNRKAAKVAMKEAKKSKKVTPAPKPTKATGEWVKKLCWRCNSTFSIHSEWARPPSLCRVCAKDLDETYLPSGPDHSIPFSKVHFVSGGAPGSGKRR
;
A
#
# COMPACT_ATOMS: atom_id res chain seq x y z
N MET A 1 35.54 -12.74 50.60
CA MET A 1 35.06 -13.31 49.32
C MET A 1 34.95 -12.15 48.35
N GLU A 2 36.00 -11.93 47.57
CA GLU A 2 36.05 -10.83 46.60
C GLU A 2 35.23 -11.22 45.37
N LEU A 3 34.17 -10.45 45.12
CA LEU A 3 33.33 -10.55 43.94
C LEU A 3 34.16 -10.10 42.74
N LYS A 4 34.60 -11.05 41.92
CA LYS A 4 35.25 -10.78 40.63
C LYS A 4 34.23 -10.07 39.72
N GLU A 5 34.52 -8.82 39.37
CA GLU A 5 33.83 -8.12 38.29
C GLU A 5 33.89 -8.98 37.02
N SER A 6 32.74 -9.44 36.55
CA SER A 6 32.61 -10.10 35.26
C SER A 6 32.76 -9.04 34.17
N THR A 7 33.97 -8.93 33.61
CA THR A 7 34.22 -8.20 32.37
C THR A 7 33.45 -8.91 31.26
N HIS A 8 32.20 -8.48 31.02
CA HIS A 8 31.44 -8.97 29.88
C HIS A 8 32.23 -8.61 28.61
N PRO A 9 32.59 -9.60 27.78
CA PRO A 9 33.29 -9.33 26.53
C PRO A 9 32.40 -8.46 25.65
N LYS A 10 32.99 -7.39 25.11
CA LYS A 10 32.31 -6.47 24.20
C LYS A 10 31.94 -7.25 22.93
N PRO A 11 30.67 -7.21 22.50
CA PRO A 11 30.15 -8.12 21.48
C PRO A 11 30.88 -7.99 20.14
N GLN A 12 31.31 -9.12 19.59
CA GLN A 12 31.89 -9.25 18.26
C GLN A 12 30.76 -9.20 17.23
N SER A 13 30.98 -8.38 16.21
CA SER A 13 30.06 -7.95 15.15
C SER A 13 29.24 -9.06 14.47
N ASP A 14 28.03 -8.67 14.07
CA ASP A 14 27.00 -9.33 13.23
C ASP A 14 25.95 -10.18 13.96
N GLU A 15 26.34 -11.13 14.81
CA GLU A 15 25.37 -11.96 15.57
C GLU A 15 24.54 -11.14 16.57
N ASP A 16 25.15 -10.12 17.17
CA ASP A 16 24.45 -9.24 18.11
C ASP A 16 23.47 -8.28 17.41
N VAL A 17 23.69 -7.96 16.13
CA VAL A 17 22.74 -7.15 15.35
C VAL A 17 21.50 -7.98 15.03
N LEU A 18 21.70 -9.21 14.55
CA LEU A 18 20.60 -10.13 14.26
C LEU A 18 19.78 -10.43 15.51
N THR A 19 20.41 -10.65 16.68
CA THR A 19 19.66 -10.88 17.92
C THR A 19 18.88 -9.64 18.39
N ILE A 20 19.39 -8.42 18.15
CA ILE A 20 18.66 -7.18 18.42
C ILE A 20 17.46 -7.05 17.48
N GLU A 21 17.64 -7.29 16.18
CA GLU A 21 16.56 -7.28 15.19
C GLU A 21 15.47 -8.28 15.55
N LEU A 22 15.86 -9.51 15.87
CA LEU A 22 14.94 -10.58 16.25
C LEU A 22 14.17 -10.24 17.55
N ARG A 23 14.82 -9.63 18.54
CA ARG A 23 14.15 -9.11 19.75
C ARG A 23 13.13 -8.02 19.42
N ASN A 24 13.47 -7.12 18.49
CA ASN A 24 12.55 -6.08 18.03
C ASN A 24 11.35 -6.67 17.29
N GLU A 25 11.57 -7.65 16.41
CA GLU A 25 10.50 -8.38 15.71
C GLU A 25 9.58 -9.10 16.69
N PHE A 26 10.13 -9.78 17.70
CA PHE A 26 9.33 -10.42 18.74
C PHE A 26 8.53 -9.40 19.56
N ALA A 27 9.10 -8.24 19.89
CA ALA A 27 8.37 -7.17 20.55
C ALA A 27 7.21 -6.64 19.68
N LEU A 28 7.42 -6.52 18.37
CA LEU A 28 6.36 -6.14 17.42
C LEU A 28 5.25 -7.19 17.37
N LEU A 29 5.59 -8.48 17.34
CA LEU A 29 4.61 -9.56 17.34
C LEU A 29 3.76 -9.55 18.61
N ASN A 30 4.38 -9.44 19.79
CA ASN A 30 3.66 -9.35 21.07
C ASN A 30 2.67 -8.18 21.07
N LYS A 31 3.11 -7.01 20.59
CA LYS A 31 2.24 -5.84 20.43
C LYS A 31 1.06 -6.09 19.48
N ILE A 32 1.29 -6.81 18.37
CA ILE A 32 0.21 -7.18 17.44
C ILE A 32 -0.82 -8.09 18.12
N PHE A 33 -0.39 -9.06 18.93
CA PHE A 33 -1.28 -9.94 19.68
C PHE A 33 -2.13 -9.16 20.69
N GLU A 34 -1.51 -8.28 21.48
CA GLU A 34 -2.22 -7.40 22.41
C GLU A 34 -3.28 -6.53 21.68
N LEU A 35 -2.92 -5.94 20.54
CA LEU A 35 -3.85 -5.14 19.74
C LEU A 35 -5.02 -5.97 19.22
N ARG A 36 -4.79 -7.24 18.83
CA ARG A 36 -5.85 -8.16 18.42
C ARG A 36 -6.75 -8.56 19.59
N GLU A 37 -6.21 -8.75 20.79
CA GLU A 37 -7.00 -8.97 22.01
C GLU A 37 -7.87 -7.78 22.34
N ILE A 38 -7.31 -6.57 22.34
CA ILE A 38 -8.05 -5.33 22.56
C ILE A 38 -9.15 -5.14 21.50
N ALA A 39 -8.89 -5.55 20.25
CA ALA A 39 -9.90 -5.49 19.18
C ALA A 39 -11.02 -6.52 19.36
N ARG A 40 -10.71 -7.72 19.87
CA ARG A 40 -11.69 -8.76 20.21
C ARG A 40 -12.55 -8.35 21.41
N ASP A 41 -11.97 -7.63 22.38
CA ASP A 41 -12.63 -7.12 23.58
C ASP A 41 -13.59 -5.94 23.28
N ASN A 42 -14.76 -6.27 22.74
CA ASN A 42 -15.78 -5.29 22.36
C ASN A 42 -16.41 -4.58 23.57
N THR A 43 -16.26 -5.09 24.79
CA THR A 43 -16.79 -4.51 26.03
C THR A 43 -16.17 -3.13 26.33
N LYS A 44 -14.87 -2.96 26.04
CA LYS A 44 -14.13 -1.72 26.30
C LYS A 44 -14.06 -0.78 25.09
N LYS A 45 -14.70 -1.16 23.96
CA LYS A 45 -14.65 -0.43 22.67
C LYS A 45 -15.09 1.04 22.78
N LYS A 46 -16.14 1.32 23.56
CA LYS A 46 -16.66 2.68 23.75
C LYS A 46 -15.68 3.57 24.52
N LEU A 47 -15.00 3.02 25.53
CA LEU A 47 -13.98 3.73 26.32
C LEU A 47 -12.71 3.96 25.50
N ASN A 48 -12.23 2.93 24.79
CA ASN A 48 -11.06 3.04 23.91
C ASN A 48 -11.28 4.11 22.81
N ARG A 49 -12.46 4.15 22.19
CA ARG A 49 -12.82 5.20 21.22
C ARG A 49 -12.81 6.62 21.81
N LYS A 50 -13.20 6.78 23.09
CA LYS A 50 -13.13 8.08 23.78
C LYS A 50 -11.66 8.46 24.05
N ALA A 51 -10.86 7.54 24.57
CA ALA A 51 -9.43 7.75 24.81
C ALA A 51 -8.68 8.12 23.53
N ALA A 52 -8.91 7.39 22.43
CA ALA A 52 -8.33 7.69 21.12
C ALA A 52 -8.73 9.10 20.61
N LYS A 53 -10.00 9.51 20.80
CA LYS A 53 -10.44 10.86 20.43
C LYS A 53 -9.75 11.95 21.26
N VAL A 54 -9.48 11.71 22.55
CA VAL A 54 -8.75 12.65 23.41
C VAL A 54 -7.29 12.73 22.97
N ALA A 55 -6.62 11.59 22.75
CA ALA A 55 -5.25 11.55 22.24
C ALA A 55 -5.10 12.29 20.90
N MET A 56 -6.05 12.11 19.97
CA MET A 56 -6.08 12.84 18.69
C MET A 56 -6.35 14.34 18.85
N LYS A 57 -7.08 14.77 19.90
CA LYS A 57 -7.27 16.20 20.21
C LYS A 57 -6.00 16.81 20.79
N GLU A 58 -5.32 16.11 21.69
CA GLU A 58 -4.04 16.56 22.26
C GLU A 58 -2.95 16.63 21.19
N ALA A 59 -2.84 15.63 20.31
CA ALA A 59 -1.93 15.66 19.17
C ALA A 59 -2.23 16.79 18.17
N LYS A 60 -3.50 17.23 18.06
CA LYS A 60 -3.88 18.39 17.23
C LYS A 60 -3.56 19.72 17.91
N LYS A 61 -3.57 19.79 19.25
CA LYS A 61 -3.18 21.00 20.00
C LYS A 61 -1.66 21.22 19.94
N SER A 62 -0.87 20.15 19.92
CA SER A 62 0.59 20.25 19.81
C SER A 62 1.10 20.43 18.37
N LYS A 63 0.24 20.20 17.36
CA LYS A 63 0.60 20.38 15.95
C LYS A 63 0.15 21.77 15.47
N LYS A 64 1.08 22.72 15.43
CA LYS A 64 0.97 23.93 14.61
C LYS A 64 0.88 23.48 13.14
N VAL A 65 -0.35 23.39 12.63
CA VAL A 65 -0.65 22.85 11.30
C VAL A 65 -0.21 23.85 10.24
N THR A 66 0.85 23.54 9.48
CA THR A 66 0.91 23.96 8.08
C THR A 66 -0.14 23.14 7.31
N PRO A 67 -1.17 23.78 6.72
CA PRO A 67 -2.19 23.06 6.00
C PRO A 67 -1.57 22.41 4.75
N ALA A 68 -1.93 21.15 4.52
CA ALA A 68 -1.60 20.43 3.29
C ALA A 68 -2.07 21.26 2.08
N PRO A 69 -1.26 21.36 1.00
CA PRO A 69 -1.65 22.10 -0.18
C PRO A 69 -2.89 21.44 -0.79
N LYS A 70 -3.99 22.18 -0.84
CA LYS A 70 -5.18 21.82 -1.61
C LYS A 70 -4.76 21.77 -3.08
N PRO A 71 -5.13 20.75 -3.87
CA PRO A 71 -4.89 20.77 -5.30
C PRO A 71 -5.78 21.86 -5.92
N THR A 72 -5.21 23.04 -6.14
CA THR A 72 -5.77 24.04 -7.04
C THR A 72 -5.77 23.43 -8.42
N LYS A 73 -6.96 23.29 -9.01
CA LYS A 73 -7.12 22.86 -10.41
C LYS A 73 -6.48 23.93 -11.31
N ALA A 74 -5.20 23.74 -11.63
CA ALA A 74 -4.52 24.51 -12.67
C ALA A 74 -5.02 23.95 -14.01
N THR A 75 -5.67 24.84 -14.75
CA THR A 75 -6.19 24.65 -16.10
C THR A 75 -5.13 24.06 -17.03
N GLY A 76 -5.37 22.86 -17.57
CA GLY A 76 -4.76 22.36 -18.81
C GLY A 76 -3.23 22.38 -18.94
N GLU A 77 -2.47 22.24 -17.86
CA GLU A 77 -1.00 22.32 -17.90
C GLU A 77 -0.35 20.92 -17.87
N TRP A 78 0.76 20.78 -18.60
CA TRP A 78 1.63 19.62 -18.53
C TRP A 78 2.44 19.67 -17.23
N VAL A 79 2.07 18.85 -16.27
CA VAL A 79 2.71 18.75 -14.95
C VAL A 79 3.75 17.64 -14.96
N LYS A 80 4.93 17.90 -14.38
CA LYS A 80 5.95 16.87 -14.15
C LYS A 80 5.60 16.04 -12.93
N LYS A 81 5.52 14.72 -13.09
CA LYS A 81 5.28 13.74 -12.02
C LYS A 81 6.45 12.76 -11.95
N LEU A 82 6.67 12.17 -10.79
CA LEU A 82 7.66 11.12 -10.56
C LEU A 82 7.05 9.74 -10.79
N CYS A 83 7.81 8.85 -11.42
CA CYS A 83 7.48 7.43 -11.58
C CYS A 83 7.57 6.73 -10.22
N TRP A 84 6.53 6.01 -9.85
CA TRP A 84 6.51 5.30 -8.56
C TRP A 84 7.55 4.17 -8.45
N ARG A 85 7.96 3.56 -9.57
CA ARG A 85 8.88 2.41 -9.57
C ARG A 85 10.36 2.82 -9.66
N CYS A 86 10.68 3.74 -10.57
CA CYS A 86 12.08 4.13 -10.86
C CYS A 86 12.40 5.59 -10.53
N ASN A 87 11.47 6.35 -9.96
CA ASN A 87 11.62 7.77 -9.60
C ASN A 87 11.99 8.71 -10.77
N SER A 88 11.88 8.27 -12.02
CA SER A 88 12.10 9.15 -13.17
C SER A 88 10.98 10.18 -13.32
N THR A 89 11.33 11.39 -13.77
CA THR A 89 10.35 12.45 -14.04
C THR A 89 9.71 12.27 -15.42
N PHE A 90 8.39 12.38 -15.50
CA PHE A 90 7.65 12.37 -16.77
C PHE A 90 6.47 13.35 -16.74
N SER A 91 6.07 13.85 -17.92
CA SER A 91 5.02 14.86 -18.05
C SER A 91 3.64 14.23 -18.20
N ILE A 92 2.66 14.74 -17.46
CA ILE A 92 1.25 14.33 -17.53
C ILE A 92 0.37 15.57 -17.61
N HIS A 93 -0.73 15.46 -18.33
CA HIS A 93 -1.74 16.51 -18.37
C HIS A 93 -2.54 16.55 -17.05
N SER A 94 -2.66 17.74 -16.44
CA SER A 94 -3.33 17.92 -15.13
C SER A 94 -4.81 17.49 -15.11
N GLU A 95 -5.49 17.54 -16.26
CA GLU A 95 -6.92 17.25 -16.37
C GLU A 95 -7.27 15.75 -16.55
N TRP A 96 -6.29 14.87 -16.70
CA TRP A 96 -6.59 13.45 -16.86
C TRP A 96 -7.30 12.89 -15.63
N ALA A 97 -8.48 12.30 -15.83
CA ALA A 97 -9.26 11.69 -14.75
C ALA A 97 -8.55 10.49 -14.11
N ARG A 98 -7.72 9.78 -14.88
CA ARG A 98 -6.90 8.64 -14.43
C ARG A 98 -5.48 8.78 -14.97
N PRO A 99 -4.64 9.64 -14.38
CA PRO A 99 -3.29 9.86 -14.85
C PRO A 99 -2.39 8.65 -14.50
N PRO A 100 -1.48 8.23 -15.39
CA PRO A 100 -0.56 7.12 -15.10
C PRO A 100 0.33 7.42 -13.89
N SER A 101 0.67 6.37 -13.14
CA SER A 101 1.59 6.42 -12.00
C SER A 101 3.02 5.98 -12.37
N LEU A 102 3.17 5.36 -13.54
CA LEU A 102 4.43 4.80 -14.03
C LEU A 102 4.89 5.51 -15.30
N CYS A 103 6.21 5.59 -15.48
CA CYS A 103 6.79 6.05 -16.73
C CYS A 103 6.62 5.00 -17.83
N ARG A 104 6.81 5.42 -19.08
CA ARG A 104 6.63 4.57 -20.27
C ARG A 104 7.50 3.30 -20.24
N VAL A 105 8.69 3.36 -19.64
CA VAL A 105 9.59 2.20 -19.52
C VAL A 105 9.00 1.20 -18.53
N CYS A 106 8.72 1.63 -17.29
CA CYS A 106 8.17 0.75 -16.27
C CYS A 106 6.78 0.20 -16.59
N ALA A 107 5.96 0.94 -17.36
CA ALA A 107 4.68 0.44 -17.83
C ALA A 107 4.88 -0.72 -18.82
N LYS A 108 5.78 -0.58 -19.80
CA LYS A 108 6.13 -1.66 -20.73
C LYS A 108 6.73 -2.86 -20.01
N ASP A 109 7.61 -2.63 -19.04
CA ASP A 109 8.20 -3.73 -18.28
C ASP A 109 7.11 -4.55 -17.57
N LEU A 110 6.07 -3.90 -17.05
CA LEU A 110 4.92 -4.61 -16.46
C LEU A 110 4.10 -5.35 -17.52
N ASP A 111 3.86 -4.76 -18.69
CA ASP A 111 3.12 -5.40 -19.77
C ASP A 111 3.86 -6.64 -20.32
N GLU A 112 5.20 -6.59 -20.41
CA GLU A 112 6.03 -7.70 -20.91
C GLU A 112 6.26 -8.78 -19.83
N THR A 113 6.36 -8.38 -18.55
CA THR A 113 6.44 -9.35 -17.43
C THR A 113 5.07 -9.82 -16.97
N TYR A 114 3.99 -9.38 -17.62
CA TYR A 114 2.62 -9.80 -17.33
C TYR A 114 2.44 -11.28 -17.71
N LEU A 115 2.37 -12.17 -16.72
CA LEU A 115 1.95 -13.54 -16.92
C LEU A 115 0.41 -13.61 -17.02
N PRO A 116 -0.17 -14.03 -18.17
CA PRO A 116 -1.62 -14.04 -18.39
C PRO A 116 -2.44 -14.95 -17.46
N SER A 117 -1.80 -15.75 -16.60
CA SER A 117 -2.43 -16.84 -15.83
C SER A 117 -2.41 -16.63 -14.30
N GLY A 118 -2.19 -15.40 -13.81
CA GLY A 118 -2.20 -15.11 -12.36
C GLY A 118 -3.60 -15.26 -11.74
N PRO A 119 -3.75 -15.72 -10.49
CA PRO A 119 -5.06 -16.00 -9.88
C PRO A 119 -5.98 -14.78 -9.69
N ASP A 120 -5.45 -13.56 -9.72
CA ASP A 120 -6.20 -12.32 -9.50
C ASP A 120 -6.70 -11.64 -10.79
N HIS A 121 -6.71 -12.34 -11.93
CA HIS A 121 -7.00 -11.71 -13.22
C HIS A 121 -8.51 -11.68 -13.57
N SER A 122 -9.00 -10.49 -13.95
CA SER A 122 -10.22 -10.35 -14.75
C SER A 122 -9.84 -10.35 -16.22
N ILE A 123 -10.21 -11.41 -16.96
CA ILE A 123 -9.99 -11.49 -18.41
C ILE A 123 -10.76 -10.35 -19.08
N PRO A 124 -10.12 -9.44 -19.84
CA PRO A 124 -10.88 -8.51 -20.67
C PRO A 124 -11.66 -9.33 -21.70
N PHE A 125 -13.00 -9.28 -21.62
CA PHE A 125 -13.89 -10.02 -22.50
C PHE A 125 -13.68 -9.58 -23.96
N SER A 126 -12.80 -10.27 -24.68
CA SER A 126 -12.46 -9.95 -26.08
C SER A 126 -12.99 -10.96 -27.09
N LYS A 127 -13.79 -11.96 -26.66
CA LYS A 127 -14.28 -13.00 -27.55
C LYS A 127 -15.79 -12.91 -27.76
N VAL A 128 -16.20 -12.11 -28.75
CA VAL A 128 -17.52 -12.21 -29.36
C VAL A 128 -17.44 -13.24 -30.47
N HIS A 129 -18.09 -14.39 -30.29
CA HIS A 129 -18.27 -15.39 -31.35
C HIS A 129 -19.41 -14.95 -32.27
N PHE A 130 -19.10 -14.43 -33.46
CA PHE A 130 -20.08 -14.25 -34.52
C PHE A 130 -20.39 -15.62 -35.13
N VAL A 131 -21.50 -16.23 -34.71
CA VAL A 131 -22.02 -17.43 -35.35
C VAL A 131 -22.48 -17.01 -36.74
N SER A 132 -21.96 -17.62 -37.80
CA SER A 132 -22.45 -17.47 -39.17
C SER A 132 -23.79 -18.19 -39.34
N GLY A 133 -24.77 -17.88 -38.48
CA GLY A 133 -26.17 -18.20 -38.69
C GLY A 133 -26.76 -17.06 -39.48
N GLY A 134 -27.31 -17.35 -40.66
CA GLY A 134 -28.01 -16.37 -41.50
C GLY A 134 -29.04 -15.55 -40.70
N ALA A 135 -29.38 -14.38 -41.24
CA ALA A 135 -30.21 -13.36 -40.60
C ALA A 135 -31.34 -13.94 -39.73
N PRO A 136 -31.53 -13.46 -38.49
CA PRO A 136 -32.57 -13.95 -37.60
C PRO A 136 -33.94 -13.78 -38.25
N GLY A 137 -34.51 -14.88 -38.75
CA GLY A 137 -35.78 -14.88 -39.48
C GLY A 137 -35.78 -15.67 -40.80
N SER A 138 -34.62 -16.09 -41.34
CA SER A 138 -34.57 -16.80 -42.62
C SER A 138 -34.66 -18.34 -42.53
N GLY A 139 -34.94 -18.90 -41.36
CA GLY A 139 -35.18 -20.34 -41.19
C GLY A 139 -36.62 -20.69 -41.55
N LYS A 140 -36.84 -21.38 -42.68
CA LYS A 140 -38.13 -22.02 -42.98
C LYS A 140 -38.41 -23.07 -41.91
N ARG A 141 -39.39 -22.80 -41.05
CA ARG A 141 -39.95 -23.81 -40.14
C ARG A 141 -40.58 -24.90 -41.02
N ARG A 142 -40.03 -26.11 -40.96
CA ARG A 142 -40.70 -27.33 -41.40
C ARG A 142 -41.31 -28.00 -40.17
#